data_AF-A0A3F2V2A9-F1
#
_entry.id   AF-A0A3F2V2A9-F1
#
_cell.length_a   1.000
_cell.length_b   1.000
_cell.length_c   1.000
_cell.angle_alpha   90.00
_cell.angle_beta   90.00
_cell.angle_gamma   90.00
#
_symmetry.space_group_name_H-M   'P 1'
#
loop_
_entity.id
_entity.type
_entity.pdbx_description
1 polymer ?
#
loop_
_entity_poly.entity_id
_entity_poly.type
_entity_poly.pdbx_seq_one_letter_code
_entity_poly.pdbx_strand_id
1 'polypeptide(L)' 'MSDPNDIAATRHHLRNQLNNITMNAELVKLQIQQSTPPEKILLSIERMLDECKACGEFLNNLSDSAS' A
#
# COMPACT_ATOMS: atom_id res chain seq x y z
N MET A 1 -22.14 15.48 7.81
CA MET A 1 -20.85 15.97 8.35
C MET A 1 -20.05 14.75 8.72
N SER A 2 -18.93 14.49 8.06
CA SER A 2 -18.07 13.34 8.36
C SER A 2 -17.48 13.50 9.75
N ASP A 3 -17.53 12.45 10.57
CA ASP A 3 -17.01 12.48 11.93
C ASP A 3 -15.48 12.71 11.86
N PRO A 4 -14.89 13.64 12.64
CA PRO A 4 -13.44 13.82 12.71
C PRO A 4 -12.67 12.50 12.96
N ASN A 5 -13.33 11.54 13.61
CA ASN A 5 -12.80 10.19 13.84
C ASN A 5 -12.63 9.39 12.53
N ASP A 6 -13.51 9.58 11.55
CA ASP A 6 -13.45 8.89 10.25
C ASP A 6 -12.27 9.36 9.40
N ILE A 7 -11.96 10.66 9.43
CA ILE A 7 -10.80 11.22 8.71
C ILE A 7 -9.49 10.74 9.35
N ALA A 8 -9.44 10.67 10.68
CA ALA A 8 -8.27 10.16 11.39
C ALA A 8 -8.01 8.68 11.09
N ALA A 9 -9.06 7.85 11.11
CA ALA A 9 -9.00 6.44 10.74
C ALA A 9 -8.58 6.26 9.27
N THR A 10 -9.17 7.03 8.35
CA THR A 10 -8.82 7.03 6.92
C THR A 10 -7.35 7.35 6.69
N ARG A 11 -6.83 8.44 7.29
CA ARG A 11 -5.41 8.76 7.19
C ARG A 11 -4.52 7.66 7.76
N HIS A 12 -4.89 7.10 8.90
CA HIS A 12 -4.11 6.04 9.52
C HIS A 12 -4.03 4.80 8.62
N HIS A 13 -5.16 4.40 8.03
CA HIS A 13 -5.22 3.32 7.06
C HIS A 13 -4.28 3.58 5.87
N LEU A 14 -4.45 4.72 5.18
CA LEU A 14 -3.61 5.08 4.04
C LEU A 14 -2.11 5.13 4.38
N ARG A 15 -1.74 5.63 5.57
CA ARG A 15 -0.34 5.64 6.02
C ARG A 15 0.23 4.24 6.13
N ASN A 16 -0.54 3.27 6.64
CA ASN A 16 -0.08 1.89 6.74
C ASN A 16 0.16 1.29 5.35
N GLN A 17 -0.73 1.55 4.40
CA GLN A 17 -0.57 1.08 3.01
C GLN A 17 0.68 1.67 2.36
N LEU A 18 0.88 2.99 2.48
CA LEU A 18 2.07 3.67 1.97
C LEU A 18 3.37 3.16 2.60
N ASN A 19 3.35 2.87 3.91
CA ASN A 19 4.49 2.29 4.60
C ASN A 19 4.82 0.89 4.07
N ASN A 20 3.80 0.05 3.84
CA ASN A 20 4.00 -1.27 3.27
C ASN A 20 4.60 -1.20 1.86
N ILE A 21 4.12 -0.30 1.01
CA ILE A 21 4.69 -0.06 -0.32
C ILE A 21 6.16 0.36 -0.21
N THR A 22 6.45 1.30 0.69
CA THR A 22 7.82 1.82 0.90
C THR A 22 8.77 0.72 1.38
N MET A 23 8.36 -0.06 2.37
CA MET A 23 9.14 -1.18 2.89
C MET A 23 9.44 -2.22 1.81
N ASN A 24 8.45 -2.61 1.00
CA ASN A 24 8.67 -3.56 -0.08
C ASN A 24 9.59 -2.98 -1.18
N ALA A 25 9.50 -1.67 -1.48
CA ALA A 25 10.40 -1.02 -2.41
C ALA A 25 11.86 -1.01 -1.91
N GLU A 26 12.07 -0.76 -0.61
CA GLU A 26 13.39 -0.87 0.01
C GLU A 26 13.90 -2.31 0.01
N LEU A 27 13.02 -3.27 0.29
CA LEU A 27 13.35 -4.70 0.22
C LEU A 27 13.79 -5.12 -1.19
N VAL A 28 13.09 -4.65 -2.24
CA VAL A 28 13.49 -4.90 -3.65
C VAL A 28 14.90 -4.37 -3.91
N LYS A 29 15.23 -3.16 -3.46
CA LYS A 29 16.59 -2.60 -3.61
C LYS A 29 17.63 -3.52 -2.96
N LEU A 30 17.37 -3.98 -1.72
CA LEU A 30 18.27 -4.89 -1.01
C LEU A 30 18.39 -6.25 -1.71
N GLN A 31 17.28 -6.80 -2.20
CA GLN A 31 17.25 -8.09 -2.89
C GLN A 31 18.08 -8.05 -4.18
N ILE A 32 18.01 -6.95 -4.95
CA ILE A 32 18.83 -6.72 -6.14
C ILE A 32 20.32 -6.65 -5.77
N GLN A 33 20.67 -5.88 -4.73
CA GLN A 33 22.06 -5.76 -4.25
C GLN A 33 22.65 -7.10 -3.81
N GLN A 34 21.82 -8.00 -3.26
CA GLN A 34 22.22 -9.31 -2.76
C GLN A 34 22.13 -10.42 -3.81
N SER A 35 21.88 -10.11 -5.09
CA SER A 35 21.71 -11.11 -6.16
C SER A 35 20.64 -12.16 -5.83
N THR A 36 19.55 -11.73 -5.19
CA THR A 36 18.41 -12.60 -4.87
C THR A 36 17.77 -13.13 -6.16
N PRO A 37 17.29 -14.39 -6.19
CA PRO A 37 16.58 -14.93 -7.35
C PRO A 37 15.43 -14.01 -7.81
N PRO A 38 15.25 -13.78 -9.13
CA PRO A 38 14.23 -12.89 -9.67
C PRO A 38 12.82 -13.18 -9.16
N GLU A 39 12.49 -14.45 -8.92
CA GLU A 39 11.18 -14.88 -8.44
C GLU A 39 10.85 -14.27 -7.06
N LYS A 40 11.85 -14.15 -6.18
CA LYS A 40 11.66 -13.53 -4.86
C LYS A 40 11.55 -12.00 -4.94
N ILE A 41 12.20 -11.39 -5.93
CA ILE A 41 12.05 -9.95 -6.20
C ILE A 41 10.64 -9.67 -6.74
N LEU A 42 10.15 -10.51 -7.64
CA LEU A 42 8.80 -10.42 -8.18
C LEU A 42 7.74 -10.51 -7.10
N LEU A 43 7.89 -11.39 -6.10
CA LEU A 43 6.96 -11.45 -4.96
C LEU A 43 6.88 -10.13 -4.18
N SER A 44 8.00 -9.45 -3.94
CA SER A 44 8.01 -8.13 -3.28
C SER A 44 7.30 -7.07 -4.13
N ILE A 45 7.48 -7.11 -5.45
CA ILE A 45 6.82 -6.21 -6.40
C ILE A 45 5.31 -6.48 -6.45
N GLU A 46 4.90 -7.75 -6.52
CA GLU A 46 3.49 -8.15 -6.46
C GLU A 46 2.82 -7.62 -5.20
N ARG A 47 3.52 -7.71 -4.05
CA ARG A 47 3.00 -7.17 -2.79
C ARG A 47 2.78 -5.66 -2.84
N MET A 48 3.67 -4.90 -3.50
CA MET A 48 3.48 -3.47 -3.72
C MET A 48 2.27 -3.19 -4.60
N LEU A 49 2.08 -3.97 -5.68
CA LEU A 49 0.96 -3.82 -6.59
C LEU A 49 -0.38 -4.09 -5.89
N ASP A 50 -0.44 -5.11 -5.04
CA ASP A 50 -1.63 -5.43 -4.26
C ASP A 50 -1.98 -4.33 -3.26
N GLU A 51 -0.98 -3.74 -2.59
CA GLU A 51 -1.19 -2.61 -1.68
C GLU A 51 -1.68 -1.35 -2.43
N CYS A 52 -1.17 -1.10 -3.64
CA CYS A 52 -1.66 -0.02 -4.50
C CYS A 52 -3.12 -0.24 -4.93
N LYS A 53 -3.49 -1.48 -5.31
CA LYS A 53 -4.89 -1.82 -5.67
C LYS A 53 -5.81 -1.63 -4.47
N ALA A 54 -5.43 -2.17 -3.31
CA ALA A 54 -6.19 -2.03 -2.08
C ALA A 54 -6.37 -0.55 -1.68
N CYS A 55 -5.34 0.29 -1.88
CA CYS A 55 -5.43 1.73 -1.66
C CYS A 55 -6.46 2.38 -2.61
N GLY A 56 -6.42 2.04 -3.90
CA GLY A 56 -7.40 2.52 -4.88
C GLY A 56 -8.84 2.09 -4.55
N GLU A 57 -9.05 0.82 -4.21
CA GLU A 57 -10.35 0.30 -3.79
C GLU A 57 -10.87 0.99 -2.52
N PHE A 58 -10.00 1.18 -1.53
CA PHE A 58 -10.35 1.89 -0.30
C PHE A 58 -10.79 3.33 -0.58
N LEU A 59 -10.05 4.06 -1.42
CA LEU A 59 -10.40 5.43 -1.80
C LEU A 59 -11.72 5.51 -2.60
N ASN A 60 -11.97 4.58 -3.52
CA ASN A 60 -13.21 4.53 -4.28
C ASN A 60 -14.42 4.24 -3.38
N ASN A 61 -14.27 3.33 -2.41
CA ASN A 61 -15.34 3.03 -1.44
C ASN A 61 -15.67 4.24 -0.55
N LEU A 62 -14.68 5.09 -0.25
CA LEU A 62 -14.92 6.34 0.48
C LEU A 62 -15.71 7.35 -0.35
N SER A 63 -15.51 7.42 -1.67
CA SER A 63 -16.28 8.30 -2.56
C SER A 63 -17.72 7.80 -2.79
N ASP A 64 -17.92 6.50 -2.89
CA ASP A 64 -19.26 5.92 -3.08
C ASP A 64 -20.13 6.05 -1.82
N SER A 65 -19.50 6.10 -0.64
CA SER A 65 -20.17 6.35 0.65
C SER A 65 -20.60 7.81 0.84
N ALA A 66 -20.14 8.72 -0.02
CA ALA A 66 -20.43 10.16 0.05
C ALA A 66 -21.49 10.61 -0.97
N SER A 67 -22.10 9.67 -1.72
CA SER A 67 -23.12 9.91 -2.75
C SER A 67 -24.55 9.65 -2.24
#